data_AF-A0A6V8NVN0-F1
#
_entry.id   AF-A0A6V8NVN0-F1
#
_cell.length_a   1.000
_cell.length_b   1.000
_cell.length_c   1.000
_cell.angle_alpha   90.00
_cell.angle_beta   90.00
_cell.angle_gamma   90.00
#
_symmetry.space_group_name_H-M   'P 1'
#
loop_
_entity.id
_entity.type
_entity.pdbx_description
1 polymer ?
#
loop_
_entity_poly.entity_id
_entity_poly.type
_entity_poly.pdbx_seq_one_letter_code
_entity_poly.pdbx_strand_id
1 'polypeptide(L)'
;MDIISVSRRTDIPAFYSEWFINRIRKGWVSFIHLYQRVIRNFRKMGLTFRDLEDNEKIELANRMAEVGKNYGITLYACCNDLLVDGQVRKAHCIDPEILLQITPHSIAHLKISPTRPQCGCLKSIDIGRYDSCPHGCLYCYANANKSIALKNYPYNVIYLNTYNMLWFN
;
A
#
# COMPACT_ATOMS: atom_id res chain seq x y z
N MET A 1 13.53 19.17 5.57
CA MET A 1 13.61 18.06 4.62
C MET A 1 12.22 17.51 4.45
N ASP A 2 11.74 17.38 3.22
CA ASP A 2 10.43 16.77 2.95
C ASP A 2 10.59 15.29 2.61
N ILE A 3 9.72 14.44 3.17
CA ILE A 3 9.62 13.04 2.74
C ILE A 3 8.75 13.01 1.50
N ILE A 4 9.30 12.56 0.38
CA ILE A 4 8.53 12.27 -0.83
C ILE A 4 8.13 10.79 -0.77
N SER A 5 6.82 10.53 -0.82
CA SER A 5 6.27 9.18 -0.89
C SER A 5 5.82 8.88 -2.31
N VAL A 6 6.11 7.67 -2.78
CA VAL A 6 5.48 7.08 -3.95
C VAL A 6 4.87 5.80 -3.41
N SER A 7 3.55 5.75 -3.20
CA SER A 7 2.91 4.51 -2.69
C SER A 7 1.44 4.31 -3.06
N ARG A 8 0.70 5.37 -3.39
CA ARG A 8 -0.77 5.32 -3.52
C ARG A 8 -1.28 5.36 -4.96
N ARG A 9 -0.40 5.17 -5.94
CA ARG A 9 -0.66 5.45 -7.36
C ARG A 9 -0.26 4.26 -8.22
N THR A 10 -0.91 4.13 -9.37
CA THR A 10 -0.86 2.92 -10.20
C THR A 10 0.40 2.78 -11.04
N ASP A 11 1.19 3.83 -11.11
CA ASP A 11 2.50 3.89 -11.75
C ASP A 11 3.51 2.96 -11.07
N ILE A 12 3.49 2.81 -9.73
CA ILE A 12 4.47 1.97 -9.04
C ILE A 12 4.36 0.49 -9.42
N PRO A 13 3.18 -0.17 -9.33
CA PRO A 13 3.09 -1.57 -9.76
C PRO A 13 3.29 -1.75 -11.27
N ALA A 14 3.10 -0.70 -12.08
CA ALA A 14 3.32 -0.74 -13.53
C ALA A 14 4.80 -0.75 -13.90
N PHE A 15 5.65 -0.08 -13.12
CA PHE A 15 7.07 0.11 -13.45
C PHE A 15 8.06 -0.48 -12.43
N TYR A 16 7.60 -0.91 -11.25
CA TYR A 16 8.43 -1.36 -10.13
C TYR A 16 7.88 -2.65 -9.49
N SER A 17 7.75 -3.70 -10.30
CA SER A 17 7.26 -5.01 -9.84
C SER A 17 8.17 -5.64 -8.77
N GLU A 18 9.49 -5.46 -8.86
CA GLU A 18 10.44 -5.98 -7.87
C GLU A 18 10.22 -5.39 -6.47
N TRP A 19 10.05 -4.07 -6.39
CA TRP A 19 9.69 -3.40 -5.13
C TRP A 19 8.40 -4.00 -4.55
N PHE A 20 7.37 -4.21 -5.40
CA PHE A 20 6.10 -4.80 -4.97
C PHE A 20 6.28 -6.21 -4.39
N ILE A 21 7.06 -7.08 -5.05
CA ILE A 21 7.37 -8.43 -4.53
C ILE A 21 8.12 -8.36 -3.19
N ASN A 22 9.07 -7.44 -3.04
CA ASN A 22 9.78 -7.25 -1.78
C ASN A 22 8.86 -6.79 -0.65
N ARG A 23 7.81 -6.00 -0.94
CA ARG A 23 6.79 -5.66 0.06
C ARG A 23 5.97 -6.86 0.51
N ILE A 24 5.63 -7.77 -0.40
CA ILE A 24 4.97 -9.04 -0.06
C ILE A 24 5.86 -9.87 0.87
N ARG A 25 7.16 -9.99 0.54
CA ARG A 25 8.13 -10.71 1.36
C ARG A 25 8.32 -10.10 2.76
N LYS A 26 8.14 -8.78 2.90
CA LYS A 26 8.17 -8.09 4.21
C LYS A 26 6.94 -8.38 5.08
N GLY A 27 5.98 -9.19 4.64
CA GLY A 27 4.84 -9.67 5.46
C GLY A 27 3.70 -8.67 5.62
N TRP A 28 3.54 -7.74 4.68
CA TRP A 28 2.51 -6.70 4.77
C TRP A 28 1.18 -7.20 4.22
N VAL A 29 0.12 -7.10 5.03
CA VAL A 29 -1.23 -7.55 4.63
C VAL A 29 -2.27 -6.46 4.82
N SER A 30 -3.31 -6.53 4.01
CA SER A 30 -4.53 -5.76 4.18
C SER A 30 -5.72 -6.60 3.73
N PHE A 31 -6.84 -6.43 4.44
CA PHE A 31 -8.11 -6.90 3.93
C PHE A 31 -8.57 -5.99 2.80
N ILE A 32 -9.29 -6.58 1.86
CA ILE A 32 -9.87 -5.88 0.74
C ILE A 32 -10.81 -4.77 1.23
N HIS A 33 -10.70 -3.58 0.63
CA HIS A 33 -11.62 -2.48 0.86
C HIS A 33 -12.59 -2.38 -0.32
N LEU A 34 -13.89 -2.46 -0.05
CA LEU A 34 -14.91 -2.45 -1.08
C LEU A 34 -15.28 -1.05 -1.54
N TYR A 35 -14.40 -0.44 -2.32
CA TYR A 35 -14.74 0.79 -3.02
C TYR A 35 -15.92 0.55 -3.96
N GLN A 36 -16.81 1.53 -4.09
CA GLN A 36 -17.97 1.43 -5.00
C GLN A 36 -17.58 1.10 -6.46
N ARG A 37 -16.37 1.50 -6.87
CA ARG A 37 -15.81 1.11 -8.17
C ARG A 37 -15.51 -0.38 -8.25
N VAL A 38 -14.86 -0.94 -7.22
CA VAL A 38 -14.54 -2.38 -7.15
C VAL A 38 -15.82 -3.20 -7.18
N ILE A 39 -16.83 -2.82 -6.39
CA ILE A 39 -18.13 -3.52 -6.36
C ILE A 39 -18.76 -3.53 -7.76
N ARG A 40 -18.74 -2.39 -8.48
CA ARG A 40 -19.24 -2.32 -9.86
C ARG A 40 -18.46 -3.23 -10.81
N ASN A 41 -17.13 -3.27 -10.69
CA ASN A 41 -16.30 -4.14 -11.53
C ASN A 41 -16.59 -5.62 -11.28
N PHE A 42 -16.75 -6.02 -10.02
CA PHE A 42 -17.07 -7.40 -9.65
C PHE A 42 -18.45 -7.81 -10.17
N ARG A 43 -19.46 -6.96 -10.00
CA ARG A 43 -20.82 -7.20 -10.52
C ARG A 43 -20.85 -7.37 -12.04
N LYS A 44 -20.07 -6.57 -12.79
CA LYS A 44 -19.95 -6.72 -14.26
C LYS A 44 -19.40 -8.09 -14.68
N MET A 45 -18.65 -8.75 -13.81
CA MET A 45 -18.11 -10.10 -14.03
C MET A 45 -18.95 -11.20 -13.38
N GLY A 46 -20.13 -10.87 -12.84
CA GLY A 46 -20.97 -11.84 -12.13
C GLY A 46 -20.38 -12.31 -10.79
N LEU A 47 -19.39 -11.59 -10.24
CA LEU A 47 -18.80 -11.93 -8.95
C LEU A 47 -19.54 -11.25 -7.80
N THR A 48 -19.80 -12.02 -6.76
CA THR A 48 -20.29 -11.55 -5.48
C THR A 48 -19.13 -11.46 -4.48
N PHE A 49 -19.29 -10.63 -3.46
CA PHE A 49 -18.30 -10.47 -2.42
C PHE A 49 -18.98 -10.49 -1.05
N ARG A 50 -18.33 -11.15 -0.09
CA ARG A 50 -18.70 -11.16 1.32
C ARG A 50 -17.55 -10.54 2.10
N ASP A 51 -17.83 -9.45 2.81
CA ASP A 51 -16.85 -8.94 3.77
C ASP A 51 -16.84 -9.87 4.99
N LEU A 52 -15.64 -10.11 5.51
CA LEU A 52 -15.44 -10.93 6.69
C LEU A 52 -15.85 -10.13 7.93
N GLU A 53 -16.47 -10.78 8.89
CA GLU A 53 -16.70 -10.19 10.20
C GLU A 53 -15.35 -9.97 10.92
N ASP A 54 -15.33 -9.06 11.90
CA ASP A 54 -14.08 -8.70 12.57
C ASP A 54 -13.41 -9.91 13.24
N ASN A 55 -14.19 -10.82 13.85
CA ASN A 55 -13.66 -12.05 14.43
C ASN A 55 -13.02 -12.97 13.38
N GLU A 56 -13.64 -13.12 12.20
CA GLU A 56 -13.08 -13.91 11.09
C GLU A 56 -11.78 -13.27 10.57
N LYS A 57 -11.72 -11.93 10.50
CA LYS A 57 -10.51 -11.19 10.09
C LYS A 57 -9.38 -11.41 11.08
N ILE A 58 -9.67 -11.34 12.39
CA ILE A 58 -8.71 -11.58 13.47
C ILE A 58 -8.19 -13.01 13.43
N GLU A 59 -9.07 -14.00 13.34
CA GLU A 59 -8.69 -15.41 13.28
C GLU A 59 -7.78 -15.67 12.07
N LEU A 60 -8.17 -15.20 10.89
CA LEU A 60 -7.39 -15.39 9.67
C LEU A 60 -6.02 -14.70 9.76
N ALA A 61 -5.96 -13.47 10.25
CA ALA A 61 -4.70 -12.74 10.39
C ALA A 61 -3.77 -13.43 11.39
N ASN A 62 -4.28 -13.93 12.52
CA ASN A 62 -3.48 -14.68 13.50
C ASN A 62 -2.97 -16.00 12.92
N ARG A 63 -3.79 -16.74 12.19
CA ARG A 63 -3.35 -17.96 11.49
C ARG A 63 -2.27 -17.66 10.45
N MET A 64 -2.41 -16.57 9.70
CA MET A 64 -1.38 -16.12 8.76
C MET A 64 -0.08 -15.73 9.48
N ALA A 65 -0.17 -15.08 10.64
CA ALA A 65 0.99 -14.69 11.43
C ALA A 65 1.74 -15.91 11.99
N GLU A 66 1.02 -16.92 12.49
CA GLU A 66 1.60 -18.19 12.95
C GLU A 66 2.36 -18.90 11.82
N VAL A 67 1.75 -18.99 10.63
CA VAL A 67 2.42 -19.55 9.45
C VAL A 67 3.63 -18.72 9.09
N GLY A 68 3.49 -17.39 9.00
CA GLY A 68 4.58 -16.48 8.65
C GLY A 68 5.78 -16.63 9.59
N LYS A 69 5.53 -16.73 10.90
CA LYS A 69 6.56 -16.93 11.93
C LYS A 69 7.42 -18.17 11.68
N ASN A 70 6.82 -19.28 11.24
CA ASN A 70 7.56 -20.51 10.89
C ASN A 70 8.52 -20.32 9.71
N TYR A 71 8.33 -19.27 8.91
CA TYR A 71 9.21 -18.88 7.80
C TYR A 71 10.01 -17.60 8.09
N GLY A 72 10.02 -17.11 9.33
CA GLY A 72 10.71 -15.87 9.70
C GLY A 72 10.06 -14.58 9.15
N ILE A 73 8.78 -14.64 8.78
CA ILE A 73 8.01 -13.51 8.26
C ILE A 73 7.12 -12.96 9.37
N THR A 74 7.37 -11.72 9.78
CA THR A 74 6.47 -10.98 10.68
C THR A 74 5.30 -10.41 9.89
N LEU A 75 4.07 -10.62 10.38
CA LEU A 75 2.88 -10.07 9.74
C LEU A 75 2.61 -8.63 10.20
N TYR A 76 2.34 -7.74 9.25
CA TYR A 76 2.06 -6.32 9.51
C TYR A 76 0.71 -5.88 8.94
N ALA A 77 -0.05 -5.10 9.71
CA ALA A 77 -1.33 -4.52 9.31
C ALA A 77 -1.34 -2.99 9.50
N CYS A 78 -1.80 -2.26 8.48
CA CYS A 78 -1.90 -0.79 8.51
C CYS A 78 -3.37 -0.36 8.53
N CYS A 79 -3.71 0.52 9.50
CA CYS A 79 -5.06 1.05 9.70
C CYS A 79 -6.12 -0.06 9.86
N ASN A 80 -5.79 -1.06 10.65
CA ASN A 80 -6.70 -2.15 10.99
C ASN A 80 -6.37 -2.65 12.40
N ASP A 81 -6.60 -1.79 13.39
CA ASP A 81 -6.03 -1.95 14.74
C ASP A 81 -6.61 -3.14 15.49
N LEU A 82 -7.82 -3.59 15.11
CA LEU A 82 -8.41 -4.83 15.60
C LEU A 82 -7.53 -6.07 15.30
N LEU A 83 -6.69 -6.01 14.26
CA LEU A 83 -5.76 -7.10 13.95
C LEU A 83 -4.48 -7.01 14.75
N VAL A 84 -4.14 -5.83 15.29
CA VAL A 84 -2.87 -5.57 15.97
C VAL A 84 -3.01 -6.00 17.44
N ASP A 85 -3.24 -7.29 17.62
CA ASP A 85 -3.24 -7.97 18.90
C ASP A 85 -2.50 -9.31 18.77
N GLY A 86 -1.64 -9.64 19.74
CA GLY A 86 -0.79 -10.82 19.69
C GLY A 86 0.35 -10.77 18.66
N GLN A 87 0.22 -11.52 17.55
CA GLN A 87 1.32 -11.84 16.62
C GLN A 87 1.45 -10.88 15.43
N VAL A 88 0.41 -10.09 15.16
CA VAL A 88 0.42 -9.09 14.08
C VAL A 88 0.97 -7.77 14.61
N ARG A 89 1.77 -7.07 13.81
CA ARG A 89 2.37 -5.78 14.15
C ARG A 89 1.70 -4.64 13.40
N LYS A 90 1.69 -3.46 14.01
CA LYS A 90 1.25 -2.22 13.35
C LYS A 90 2.21 -1.88 12.21
N ALA A 91 1.67 -1.51 11.05
CA ALA A 91 2.45 -1.03 9.92
C ALA A 91 2.22 0.46 9.66
N HIS A 92 3.27 1.14 9.18
CA HIS A 92 3.27 2.54 8.78
C HIS A 92 3.88 2.71 7.38
N CYS A 93 3.13 3.24 6.41
CA CYS A 93 3.67 3.47 5.07
C CYS A 93 4.89 4.42 5.08
N ILE A 94 4.89 5.41 5.98
CA ILE A 94 6.02 6.29 6.26
C ILE A 94 6.37 6.11 7.74
N ASP A 95 7.20 5.10 7.99
CA ASP A 95 7.46 4.57 9.32
C ASP A 95 8.44 5.46 10.11
N PRO A 96 8.01 6.07 11.23
CA PRO A 96 8.87 6.94 12.02
C PRO A 96 10.07 6.19 12.62
N GLU A 97 9.89 4.96 13.09
CA GLU A 97 10.95 4.20 13.76
C GLU A 97 12.04 3.80 12.77
N ILE A 98 11.64 3.27 11.61
CA ILE A 98 12.60 2.89 10.56
C ILE A 98 13.35 4.13 10.05
N LEU A 99 12.65 5.24 9.80
CA LEU A 99 13.29 6.45 9.29
C LEU A 99 14.22 7.10 10.32
N LEU A 100 13.93 7.00 11.62
CA LEU A 100 14.81 7.51 12.67
C LEU A 100 16.11 6.70 12.76
N GLN A 101 16.05 5.40 12.48
CA GLN A 101 17.25 4.55 12.41
C GLN A 101 18.12 4.89 11.20
N ILE A 102 17.51 5.23 10.05
CA ILE A 102 18.23 5.51 8.81
C ILE A 102 18.78 6.94 8.78
N THR A 103 17.99 7.92 9.23
CA THR A 103 18.31 9.35 9.06
C THR A 103 17.83 10.20 10.25
N PRO A 104 18.36 9.98 11.48
CA PRO A 104 17.83 10.54 12.72
C PRO A 104 17.76 12.08 12.71
N HIS A 105 18.81 12.75 12.22
CA HIS A 105 18.91 14.21 12.23
C HIS A 105 17.97 14.89 11.22
N SER A 106 17.70 14.24 10.08
CA SER A 106 16.93 14.85 8.99
C SER A 106 15.42 14.82 9.23
N ILE A 107 14.93 13.96 10.14
CA ILE A 107 13.49 13.75 10.33
C ILE A 107 12.99 13.96 11.76
N ALA A 108 13.87 14.25 12.73
CA ALA A 108 13.49 14.46 14.13
C ALA A 108 12.42 15.56 14.34
N HIS A 109 12.32 16.52 13.40
CA HIS A 109 11.34 17.61 13.43
C HIS A 109 9.99 17.24 12.80
N LEU A 110 9.89 16.10 12.11
CA LEU A 110 8.68 15.69 11.42
C LEU A 110 7.68 15.10 12.41
N LYS A 111 6.41 15.47 12.23
CA LYS A 111 5.30 15.00 13.06
C LYS A 111 4.54 13.88 12.38
N ILE A 112 3.92 13.03 13.19
CA ILE A 112 2.89 12.10 12.74
C ILE A 112 1.77 12.92 12.09
N SER A 113 1.41 12.57 10.86
CA SER A 113 0.40 13.25 10.05
C SER A 113 -0.51 12.20 9.41
N PRO A 114 -1.53 11.74 10.15
CA PRO A 114 -2.39 10.65 9.71
C PRO A 114 -3.27 11.09 8.54
N THR A 115 -3.38 10.25 7.50
CA THR A 115 -4.25 10.51 6.33
C THR A 115 -5.62 9.84 6.43
N ARG A 116 -5.82 8.98 7.43
CA ARG A 116 -7.06 8.23 7.70
C ARG A 116 -7.09 7.76 9.16
N PRO A 117 -8.25 7.36 9.71
CA PRO A 117 -8.32 6.77 11.04
C PRO A 117 -7.29 5.65 11.23
N GLN A 118 -6.73 5.55 12.43
CA GLN A 118 -5.72 4.55 12.80
C GLN A 118 -4.39 4.66 12.02
N CYS A 119 -4.18 5.68 11.19
CA CYS A 119 -2.88 5.93 10.55
C CYS A 119 -1.89 6.53 11.56
N GLY A 120 -0.63 6.13 11.49
CA GLY A 120 0.45 6.71 12.31
C GLY A 120 1.67 7.10 11.49
N CYS A 121 1.51 7.42 10.20
CA CYS A 121 2.62 7.77 9.32
C CYS A 121 3.15 9.18 9.60
N LEU A 122 4.45 9.41 9.34
CA LEU A 122 5.01 10.76 9.28
C LEU A 122 4.45 11.57 8.09
N LYS A 123 4.52 12.89 8.21
CA LYS A 123 4.19 13.82 7.10
C LYS A 123 5.04 13.49 5.86
N SER A 124 4.37 13.36 4.72
CA SER A 124 5.01 13.16 3.42
C SER A 124 4.22 13.84 2.31
N ILE A 125 4.90 14.10 1.20
CA ILE A 125 4.33 14.59 -0.06
C ILE A 125 4.23 13.38 -0.98
N ASP A 126 3.01 12.98 -1.30
CA ASP A 126 2.75 11.86 -2.20
C ASP A 126 2.82 12.33 -3.65
N ILE A 127 3.69 11.69 -4.42
CA ILE A 127 3.81 11.89 -5.87
C ILE A 127 3.32 10.65 -6.61
N GLY A 128 2.95 10.85 -7.87
CA GLY A 128 2.42 9.82 -8.74
C GLY A 128 1.02 10.12 -9.24
N ARG A 129 0.57 9.36 -10.24
CA ARG A 129 -0.63 9.68 -11.02
C ARG A 129 -1.63 8.54 -11.04
N TYR A 130 -2.90 8.88 -10.77
CA TYR A 130 -4.03 7.98 -11.02
C TYR A 130 -4.27 7.82 -12.54
N ASP A 131 -5.05 6.81 -12.93
CA ASP A 131 -5.42 6.59 -14.33
C ASP A 131 -4.19 6.56 -15.25
N SER A 132 -3.17 5.79 -14.87
CA SER A 132 -1.88 5.72 -15.58
C SER A 132 -1.44 4.30 -15.89
N CYS A 133 -1.98 3.30 -15.18
CA CYS A 133 -1.58 1.91 -15.35
C CYS A 133 -2.48 1.17 -16.34
N PRO A 134 -1.94 0.49 -17.35
CA PRO A 134 -2.74 -0.17 -18.38
C PRO A 134 -3.25 -1.56 -17.97
N HIS A 135 -2.81 -2.11 -16.82
CA HIS A 135 -3.07 -3.50 -16.42
C HIS A 135 -4.55 -3.85 -16.27
N GLY A 136 -5.40 -2.88 -15.91
CA GLY A 136 -6.85 -3.08 -15.87
C GLY A 136 -7.32 -4.13 -14.85
N CYS A 137 -6.66 -4.23 -13.70
CA CYS A 137 -6.98 -5.20 -12.65
C CYS A 137 -8.45 -5.10 -12.21
N LEU A 138 -9.06 -6.24 -11.89
CA LEU A 138 -10.45 -6.28 -11.45
C LEU A 138 -10.67 -5.50 -10.13
N TYR A 139 -9.75 -5.69 -9.18
CA TYR A 139 -9.64 -4.92 -7.94
C TYR A 139 -8.79 -3.65 -8.15
N CYS A 140 -9.08 -2.83 -9.17
CA CYS A 140 -8.39 -1.55 -9.33
C CYS A 140 -9.14 -0.44 -8.58
N TYR A 141 -8.58 0.01 -7.45
CA TYR A 141 -9.10 1.17 -6.72
C TYR A 141 -8.69 2.51 -7.35
N ALA A 142 -7.66 2.50 -8.19
CA ALA A 142 -6.91 3.70 -8.56
C ALA A 142 -7.05 4.13 -10.04
N ASN A 143 -7.43 3.23 -10.96
CA ASN A 143 -7.88 3.62 -12.30
C ASN A 143 -9.40 3.75 -12.32
N ALA A 144 -9.91 4.89 -12.75
CA ALA A 144 -11.31 5.15 -13.03
C ALA A 144 -11.74 4.65 -14.40
N ASN A 145 -10.86 4.74 -15.39
CA ASN A 145 -11.18 4.38 -16.76
C ASN A 145 -9.97 3.76 -17.48
N LYS A 146 -10.17 2.54 -18.01
CA LYS A 146 -9.12 1.81 -18.73
C LYS A 146 -8.61 2.57 -19.95
N SER A 147 -9.49 3.23 -20.70
CA SER A 147 -9.12 4.00 -21.89
C SER A 147 -8.30 5.25 -21.53
N ILE A 148 -8.64 5.93 -20.42
CA ILE A 148 -7.85 7.06 -19.92
C ILE A 148 -6.48 6.57 -19.46
N ALA A 149 -6.43 5.44 -18.74
CA ALA A 149 -5.16 4.85 -18.30
C ALA A 149 -4.24 4.48 -19.47
N LEU A 150 -4.78 3.87 -20.54
CA LEU A 150 -4.04 3.58 -21.76
C LEU A 150 -3.50 4.84 -22.44
N LYS A 151 -4.31 5.91 -22.50
CA LYS A 151 -3.89 7.21 -23.06
C LYS A 151 -2.78 7.86 -22.23
N ASN A 152 -2.84 7.75 -20.90
CA ASN A 152 -1.90 8.40 -19.99
C ASN A 152 -0.61 7.61 -19.76
N TYR A 153 -0.61 6.29 -20.00
CA TYR A 153 0.54 5.42 -19.77
C TYR A 153 1.86 5.93 -20.41
N PRO A 154 1.89 6.37 -21.69
CA PRO A 154 3.12 6.83 -22.33
C PRO A 154 3.75 8.05 -21.65
N TYR A 155 2.93 8.94 -21.08
CA TYR A 155 3.38 10.18 -20.45
C TYR A 155 4.00 9.97 -19.07
N ASN A 156 3.76 8.84 -18.41
CA ASN A 156 4.34 8.54 -17.08
C ASN A 156 5.77 7.99 -17.16
N VAL A 157 6.14 7.37 -18.29
CA VAL A 157 7.52 6.92 -18.55
C VAL A 157 8.49 8.11 -18.57
N ILE A 158 8.02 9.31 -18.92
CA ILE A 158 8.84 10.53 -18.98
C ILE A 158 9.04 11.12 -17.57
N TYR A 159 8.00 11.14 -16.73
CA TYR A 159 8.04 11.73 -15.38
C TYR A 159 8.94 10.96 -14.41
N LEU A 160 8.95 9.62 -14.46
CA LEU A 160 9.78 8.82 -13.54
C LEU A 160 11.28 8.87 -13.89
N ASN A 161 11.61 9.02 -15.17
CA ASN A 161 12.99 9.12 -15.64
C ASN A 161 13.63 10.50 -15.38
N THR A 162 12.84 11.55 -15.10
CA THR A 162 13.37 12.91 -14.92
C THR A 162 13.92 13.19 -13.53
N TYR A 163 13.51 12.44 -12.50
CA TYR A 163 13.78 12.82 -11.11
C TYR A 163 14.96 12.12 -10.43
N ASN A 164 15.72 11.25 -11.10
CA ASN A 164 16.93 10.59 -10.55
C ASN A 164 16.75 10.19 -9.07
N MET A 165 15.62 9.58 -8.74
CA MET A 165 15.27 9.28 -7.35
C MET A 165 16.21 8.18 -6.84
N LEU A 166 17.05 8.52 -5.85
CA LEU A 166 17.84 7.55 -5.11
C LEU A 166 16.88 6.71 -4.26
N TRP A 167 16.77 5.43 -4.61
CA TRP A 167 15.94 4.47 -3.89
C TRP A 167 16.78 3.78 -2.82
N PHE A 168 16.29 3.79 -1.58
CA PHE A 168 16.80 2.92 -0.53
C PHE A 168 16.09 1.56 -0.66
N ASN A 169 16.86 0.53 -1.02
CA ASN A 169 16.43 -0.88 -1.08
C ASN A 169 16.16 -1.45 0.32
#